data_AF-A0A1E5S035-F1
#
_entry.id   AF-A0A1E5S035-F1
#
_cell.length_a   1.000
_cell.length_b   1.000
_cell.length_c   1.000
_cell.angle_alpha   90.00
_cell.angle_beta   90.00
_cell.angle_gamma   90.00
#
_symmetry.space_group_name_H-M   'P 1'
#
loop_
_entity.id
_entity.type
_entity.pdbx_description
1 polymer ?
#
loop_
_entity_poly.entity_id
_entity_poly.type
_entity_poly.pdbx_seq_one_letter_code
_entity_poly.pdbx_strand_id
1 'polypeptide(L)'
;MSDTTSYERNEKHNGKAPEANVVVSNVSDARHLRTVTSTRGYQMQVVRSQDQQVALEELGYKQELVRKYTWFELFGVAFSIMGLLPSIGSTFYQAISAGMSGATWGWLIASFCGILPMGIGLAELGSAYPTASAVYLATWNWSPPKLRNFISYGVGFIDTLSLAASVCSITSGCSGQILSCVQLYKPDFVVTNGNNYGVYAACIVAMACIGSASSGFNAKVQTISTISNGFLLILVFIALPAGTHHKGIAFNGGKEIFGNVENFSNWPKGWNWILNAFQPAVWTIGAFDSCIHMTEEARFTPRKPGRPLLLDPAASPAAFGIITSIVVCGLLGFLMLICLCACMGPSVADIYNSSYDEAITQIFMNSLGQKWTVAIMSFMCWGSFLMGASCMLATCRQFYAMARDYGIPTKFLSEYFAVVDSKLHVPVRAMWGSTALSLALGCMMFGGDACSAALFSLSICGMYMAIVVPMFLRLTYARKDFVPGPFYLGNFWSPIINWIGVLFQIFMIVIVCIPLVNNPDKTEMNYTVVIGPGFLLLGLIHYSLYQHKFYHGPCSNLTDEEYAELMIDENIDAIISSDKIDKKEKK
;
A
#
# COMPACT_ATOMS: atom_id res chain seq x y z
N MET A 1 19.07 -18.31 -64.77
CA MET A 1 17.79 -18.88 -65.20
C MET A 1 16.73 -17.94 -64.65
N SER A 2 16.34 -16.91 -65.41
CA SER A 2 15.26 -16.97 -66.42
C SER A 2 13.94 -17.33 -65.72
N ASP A 3 12.87 -16.54 -65.80
CA ASP A 3 12.22 -16.05 -67.01
C ASP A 3 11.30 -14.85 -66.68
N THR A 4 11.51 -13.68 -67.30
CA THR A 4 10.87 -13.14 -68.52
C THR A 4 9.40 -12.72 -68.31
N THR A 5 9.05 -11.43 -68.44
CA THR A 5 8.70 -10.85 -69.74
C THR A 5 8.69 -9.31 -69.70
N SER A 6 9.35 -8.72 -70.71
CA SER A 6 9.32 -7.33 -71.13
C SER A 6 8.21 -7.09 -72.16
N TYR A 7 7.64 -5.88 -72.26
CA TYR A 7 7.54 -5.10 -73.50
C TYR A 7 7.04 -3.67 -73.23
N GLU A 8 7.50 -2.75 -74.08
CA GLU A 8 7.60 -1.29 -73.92
C GLU A 8 6.35 -0.46 -74.32
N ARG A 9 6.20 0.67 -73.61
CA ARG A 9 6.03 2.08 -74.06
C ARG A 9 5.13 2.39 -75.29
N ASN A 10 4.10 3.24 -75.07
CA ASN A 10 3.92 4.48 -75.86
C ASN A 10 2.97 5.52 -75.24
N GLU A 11 3.22 6.78 -75.63
CA GLU A 11 2.83 8.07 -75.02
C GLU A 11 1.37 8.56 -75.19
N LYS A 12 1.03 9.52 -74.29
CA LYS A 12 0.16 10.72 -74.43
C LYS A 12 -1.37 10.59 -74.41
N HIS A 13 -1.99 11.00 -73.29
CA HIS A 13 -3.00 12.08 -73.35
C HIS A 13 -3.23 12.80 -72.01
N ASN A 14 -3.54 14.08 -72.16
CA ASN A 14 -3.70 15.16 -71.19
C ASN A 14 -5.04 15.03 -70.44
N GLY A 15 -5.06 15.14 -69.10
CA GLY A 15 -6.31 15.08 -68.34
C GLY A 15 -6.14 15.36 -66.85
N LYS A 16 -6.87 16.37 -66.36
CA LYS A 16 -6.86 16.94 -65.00
C LYS A 16 -7.00 15.87 -63.89
N ALA A 17 -6.26 16.05 -62.80
CA ALA A 17 -6.48 15.33 -61.55
C ALA A 17 -7.88 15.66 -60.97
N PRO A 18 -8.67 14.67 -60.52
CA PRO A 18 -9.90 14.94 -59.78
C PRO A 18 -9.56 15.37 -58.35
N GLU A 19 -10.04 16.56 -57.96
CA GLU A 19 -10.06 17.06 -56.60
C GLU A 19 -10.79 16.06 -55.68
N ALA A 20 -10.08 15.53 -54.68
CA ALA A 20 -10.70 14.80 -53.60
C ALA A 20 -11.38 15.82 -52.67
N ASN A 21 -12.71 15.89 -52.76
CA ASN A 21 -13.54 16.66 -51.83
C ASN A 21 -13.34 16.14 -50.40
N VAL A 22 -12.60 16.90 -49.60
CA VAL A 22 -12.58 16.73 -48.13
C VAL A 22 -13.93 17.21 -47.62
N VAL A 23 -14.82 16.28 -47.33
CA VAL A 23 -16.05 16.57 -46.58
C VAL A 23 -15.63 16.82 -45.13
N VAL A 24 -15.42 18.09 -44.79
CA VAL A 24 -15.32 18.54 -43.39
C VAL A 24 -16.72 18.44 -42.78
N SER A 25 -17.03 17.31 -42.15
CA SER A 25 -18.22 17.23 -41.30
C SER A 25 -17.96 17.99 -39.99
N ASN A 26 -18.97 18.74 -39.57
CA ASN A 26 -18.88 19.82 -38.59
C ASN A 26 -18.32 19.38 -37.23
N VAL A 27 -17.28 20.10 -36.79
CA VAL A 27 -16.64 20.04 -35.46
C VAL A 27 -17.50 20.75 -34.40
N SER A 28 -18.76 20.35 -34.24
CA SER A 28 -19.67 20.97 -33.27
C SER A 28 -19.95 20.12 -32.02
N ASP A 29 -19.69 18.81 -32.04
CA ASP A 29 -19.96 17.92 -30.89
C ASP A 29 -18.74 17.65 -29.99
N ALA A 30 -17.57 18.22 -30.30
CA ALA A 30 -16.33 18.02 -29.53
C ALA A 30 -16.17 18.95 -28.30
N ARG A 31 -17.22 19.65 -27.86
CA ARG A 31 -17.16 20.67 -26.78
C ARG A 31 -17.08 20.12 -25.35
N HIS A 32 -16.95 18.81 -25.14
CA HIS A 32 -16.79 18.21 -23.80
C HIS A 32 -15.35 17.87 -23.39
N LEU A 33 -14.35 18.23 -24.21
CA LEU A 33 -12.94 18.06 -23.89
C LEU A 33 -12.44 19.21 -22.99
N ARG A 34 -12.57 19.06 -21.66
CA ARG A 34 -11.89 19.94 -20.70
C ARG A 34 -10.49 19.42 -20.40
N THR A 35 -9.53 20.07 -21.04
CA THR A 35 -8.08 19.81 -20.97
C THR A 35 -7.40 20.77 -19.98
N VAL A 36 -6.45 20.29 -19.16
CA VAL A 36 -5.58 21.17 -18.35
C VAL A 36 -4.11 20.83 -18.55
N THR A 37 -3.40 21.74 -19.22
CA THR A 37 -1.99 21.71 -19.64
C THR A 37 -1.00 21.47 -18.49
N SER A 38 -0.02 20.57 -18.69
CA SER A 38 1.21 20.43 -17.89
C SER A 38 2.39 21.06 -18.66
N THR A 39 3.40 21.54 -17.94
CA THR A 39 4.51 22.42 -18.40
C THR A 39 5.43 21.82 -19.49
N ARG A 40 5.19 20.58 -19.94
CA ARG A 40 5.85 19.95 -21.11
C ARG A 40 4.97 19.87 -22.37
N GLY A 41 3.78 20.46 -22.39
CA GLY A 41 2.93 20.52 -23.57
C GLY A 41 2.08 19.26 -23.86
N TYR A 42 2.26 18.17 -23.12
CA TYR A 42 1.52 16.93 -23.33
C TYR A 42 0.26 16.81 -22.45
N GLN A 43 -0.84 16.37 -23.07
CA GLN A 43 -2.12 16.11 -22.43
C GLN A 43 -2.14 14.66 -21.90
N MET A 44 -2.15 14.45 -20.58
CA MET A 44 -2.50 13.11 -20.06
C MET A 44 -4.00 12.89 -20.30
N GLN A 45 -4.35 11.90 -21.11
CA GLN A 45 -5.76 11.56 -21.33
C GLN A 45 -6.31 10.74 -20.16
N VAL A 46 -7.61 10.87 -19.94
CA VAL A 46 -8.32 10.06 -18.95
C VAL A 46 -8.48 8.65 -19.52
N VAL A 47 -8.08 7.63 -18.76
CA VAL A 47 -8.06 6.22 -19.19
C VAL A 47 -9.40 5.83 -19.82
N ARG A 48 -9.39 5.46 -21.11
CA ARG A 48 -10.57 4.97 -21.84
C ARG A 48 -10.46 3.49 -22.14
N SER A 49 -9.25 2.95 -22.21
CA SER A 49 -9.03 1.55 -22.54
C SER A 49 -9.33 0.59 -21.38
N GLN A 50 -9.92 -0.57 -21.73
CA GLN A 50 -10.06 -1.71 -20.82
C GLN A 50 -8.78 -2.55 -20.74
N ASP A 51 -7.81 -2.30 -21.62
CA ASP A 51 -6.48 -2.88 -21.58
C ASP A 51 -5.56 -1.98 -20.75
N GLN A 52 -5.03 -2.51 -19.64
CA GLN A 52 -4.22 -1.73 -18.73
C GLN A 52 -2.83 -1.39 -19.28
N GLN A 53 -2.37 -2.05 -20.36
CA GLN A 53 -1.18 -1.60 -21.08
C GLN A 53 -1.41 -0.31 -21.81
N VAL A 54 -2.46 -0.29 -22.62
CA VAL A 54 -2.91 0.91 -23.32
C VAL A 54 -3.26 1.99 -22.28
N ALA A 55 -3.87 1.64 -21.14
CA ALA A 55 -4.12 2.60 -20.07
C ALA A 55 -2.84 3.22 -19.47
N LEU A 56 -1.76 2.45 -19.30
CA LEU A 56 -0.49 2.98 -18.78
C LEU A 56 0.16 3.92 -19.82
N GLU A 57 0.10 3.54 -21.09
CA GLU A 57 0.58 4.32 -22.23
C GLU A 57 -0.26 5.61 -22.43
N GLU A 58 -1.59 5.53 -22.31
CA GLU A 58 -2.55 6.66 -22.31
C GLU A 58 -2.25 7.66 -21.17
N LEU A 59 -1.79 7.15 -20.02
CA LEU A 59 -1.34 7.97 -18.88
C LEU A 59 0.05 8.60 -19.10
N GLY A 60 0.72 8.30 -20.21
CA GLY A 60 2.03 8.84 -20.55
C GLY A 60 3.21 8.03 -20.00
N TYR A 61 2.99 6.83 -19.48
CA TYR A 61 4.08 6.04 -18.88
C TYR A 61 4.55 4.93 -19.81
N LYS A 62 5.88 4.90 -20.02
CA LYS A 62 6.54 3.79 -20.70
C LYS A 62 6.64 2.58 -19.76
N GLN A 63 6.38 1.39 -20.27
CA GLN A 63 6.54 0.16 -19.51
C GLN A 63 8.04 -0.18 -19.35
N GLU A 64 8.64 0.26 -18.24
CA GLU A 64 10.05 -0.03 -17.91
C GLU A 64 10.22 -1.27 -17.02
N LEU A 65 9.18 -1.65 -16.29
CA LEU A 65 9.18 -2.80 -15.39
C LEU A 65 8.55 -4.04 -16.04
N VAL A 66 9.08 -5.23 -15.72
CA VAL A 66 8.65 -6.49 -16.35
C VAL A 66 7.43 -7.06 -15.63
N ARG A 67 6.35 -7.30 -16.38
CA ARG A 67 5.09 -7.87 -15.86
C ARG A 67 5.25 -9.33 -15.45
N LYS A 68 5.43 -9.56 -14.15
CA LYS A 68 5.58 -10.89 -13.56
C LYS A 68 4.46 -11.23 -12.60
N TYR A 69 3.89 -10.24 -11.91
CA TYR A 69 2.93 -10.49 -10.83
C TYR A 69 1.51 -10.74 -11.35
N THR A 70 0.96 -11.89 -11.04
CA THR A 70 -0.46 -12.21 -11.13
C THR A 70 -1.21 -11.57 -9.96
N TRP A 71 -2.55 -11.57 -10.01
CA TRP A 71 -3.37 -11.10 -8.88
C TRP A 71 -3.06 -11.87 -7.58
N PHE A 72 -2.72 -13.16 -7.68
CA PHE A 72 -2.39 -13.99 -6.53
C PHE A 72 -1.02 -13.63 -5.95
N GLU A 73 -0.05 -13.29 -6.79
CA GLU A 73 1.25 -12.83 -6.31
C GLU A 73 1.14 -11.42 -5.69
N LEU A 74 0.29 -10.53 -6.22
CA LEU A 74 -0.01 -9.25 -5.58
C LEU A 74 -0.74 -9.41 -4.23
N PHE A 75 -1.70 -10.34 -4.16
CA PHE A 75 -2.30 -10.77 -2.89
C PHE A 75 -1.23 -11.26 -1.92
N GLY A 76 -0.32 -12.12 -2.39
CA GLY A 76 0.77 -12.68 -1.60
C GLY A 76 1.70 -11.59 -1.04
N VAL A 77 2.03 -10.58 -1.85
CA VAL A 77 2.80 -9.41 -1.39
C VAL A 77 2.08 -8.67 -0.27
N ALA A 78 0.82 -8.28 -0.47
CA ALA A 78 0.06 -7.56 0.55
C ALA A 78 -0.09 -8.39 1.83
N PHE A 79 -0.45 -9.67 1.70
CA PHE A 79 -0.59 -10.60 2.81
C PHE A 79 0.73 -10.83 3.57
N SER A 80 1.86 -10.87 2.84
CA SER A 80 3.20 -10.94 3.42
C SER A 80 3.59 -9.69 4.20
N ILE A 81 3.22 -8.50 3.71
CA ILE A 81 3.48 -7.23 4.42
C ILE A 81 2.59 -7.10 5.66
N MET A 82 1.38 -7.67 5.65
CA MET A 82 0.52 -7.66 6.83
C MET A 82 1.09 -8.51 7.99
N GLY A 83 1.83 -9.59 7.68
CA GLY A 83 2.54 -10.42 8.66
C GLY A 83 1.70 -10.73 9.89
N LEU A 84 0.55 -11.39 9.68
CA LEU A 84 -0.58 -11.40 10.62
C LEU A 84 -0.20 -11.68 12.08
N LEU A 85 0.57 -12.74 12.35
CA LEU A 85 0.94 -13.09 13.74
C LEU A 85 1.97 -12.11 14.35
N PRO A 86 3.11 -11.80 13.69
CA PRO A 86 4.00 -10.73 14.14
C PRO A 86 3.30 -9.40 14.45
N SER A 87 2.43 -8.93 13.55
CA SER A 87 1.73 -7.66 13.69
C SER A 87 0.67 -7.68 14.79
N ILE A 88 -0.05 -8.78 14.96
CA ILE A 88 -0.93 -8.99 16.12
C ILE A 88 -0.07 -8.98 17.38
N GLY A 89 1.07 -9.68 17.40
CA GLY A 89 1.97 -9.72 18.55
C GLY A 89 2.41 -8.35 19.04
N SER A 90 2.81 -7.47 18.13
CA SER A 90 3.28 -6.12 18.46
C SER A 90 2.18 -5.17 18.95
N THR A 91 0.90 -5.46 18.65
CA THR A 91 -0.23 -4.57 18.98
C THR A 91 -1.25 -5.19 19.93
N PHE A 92 -1.10 -6.47 20.27
CA PHE A 92 -2.07 -7.21 21.09
C PHE A 92 -2.30 -6.54 22.45
N TYR A 93 -1.25 -5.97 23.04
CA TYR A 93 -1.30 -5.26 24.32
C TYR A 93 -2.30 -4.08 24.31
N GLN A 94 -2.49 -3.43 23.15
CA GLN A 94 -3.43 -2.32 23.02
C GLN A 94 -4.85 -2.86 23.14
N ALA A 95 -5.27 -3.81 22.31
CA ALA A 95 -6.65 -4.25 22.35
C ALA A 95 -7.00 -5.06 23.60
N ILE A 96 -6.05 -5.80 24.18
CA ILE A 96 -6.30 -6.52 25.43
C ILE A 96 -6.50 -5.57 26.62
N SER A 97 -6.05 -4.30 26.54
CA SER A 97 -6.37 -3.28 27.54
C SER A 97 -7.87 -3.03 27.66
N ALA A 98 -8.65 -3.29 26.60
CA ALA A 98 -10.10 -3.20 26.55
C ALA A 98 -10.79 -4.56 26.83
N GLY A 99 -10.02 -5.56 27.28
CA GLY A 99 -10.46 -6.94 27.50
C GLY A 99 -10.50 -7.80 26.23
N MET A 100 -10.84 -9.07 26.40
CA MET A 100 -10.93 -10.05 25.30
C MET A 100 -11.96 -9.64 24.23
N SER A 101 -13.04 -8.99 24.65
CA SER A 101 -14.06 -8.47 23.72
C SER A 101 -13.53 -7.30 22.88
N GLY A 102 -12.65 -6.45 23.45
CA GLY A 102 -11.93 -5.42 22.71
C GLY A 102 -11.02 -6.02 21.65
N ALA A 103 -10.21 -7.01 22.03
CA ALA A 103 -9.36 -7.75 21.09
C ALA A 103 -10.16 -8.36 19.94
N THR A 104 -11.27 -9.04 20.22
CA THR A 104 -12.04 -9.75 19.19
C THR A 104 -12.96 -8.84 18.37
N TRP A 105 -13.91 -8.14 19.00
CA TRP A 105 -14.87 -7.29 18.30
C TRP A 105 -14.23 -6.05 17.70
N GLY A 106 -13.25 -5.45 18.38
CA GLY A 106 -12.50 -4.32 17.86
C GLY A 106 -11.84 -4.65 16.53
N TRP A 107 -11.17 -5.81 16.46
CA TRP A 107 -10.60 -6.31 15.21
C TRP A 107 -11.64 -6.49 14.12
N LEU A 108 -12.73 -7.20 14.41
CA LEU A 108 -13.74 -7.55 13.41
C LEU A 108 -14.42 -6.29 12.83
N ILE A 109 -14.80 -5.36 13.70
CA ILE A 109 -15.48 -4.12 13.31
C ILE A 109 -14.53 -3.23 12.52
N ALA A 110 -13.30 -3.02 12.98
CA ALA A 110 -12.32 -2.21 12.25
C ALA A 110 -12.02 -2.81 10.87
N SER A 111 -11.83 -4.13 10.79
CA SER A 111 -11.52 -4.83 9.52
C SER A 111 -12.63 -4.67 8.47
N PHE A 112 -13.88 -4.96 8.83
CA PHE A 112 -14.98 -5.04 7.85
C PHE A 112 -15.79 -3.76 7.71
N CYS A 113 -15.96 -2.98 8.77
CA CYS A 113 -16.73 -1.74 8.74
C CYS A 113 -15.88 -0.50 8.43
N GLY A 114 -14.56 -0.58 8.59
CA GLY A 114 -13.64 0.53 8.35
C GLY A 114 -12.65 0.28 7.20
N ILE A 115 -11.76 -0.69 7.39
CA ILE A 115 -10.63 -0.95 6.49
C ILE A 115 -11.11 -1.50 5.13
N LEU A 116 -12.08 -2.41 5.11
CA LEU A 116 -12.62 -2.94 3.85
C LEU A 116 -13.26 -1.85 2.96
N PRO A 117 -14.14 -0.96 3.46
CA PRO A 117 -14.61 0.19 2.69
C PRO A 117 -13.50 1.09 2.13
N MET A 118 -12.48 1.38 2.96
CA MET A 118 -11.29 2.12 2.53
C MET A 118 -10.55 1.38 1.40
N GLY A 119 -10.30 0.08 1.57
CA GLY A 119 -9.61 -0.75 0.58
C GLY A 119 -10.38 -0.91 -0.72
N ILE A 120 -11.72 -0.97 -0.67
CA ILE A 120 -12.56 -0.95 -1.87
C ILE A 120 -12.41 0.39 -2.62
N GLY A 121 -12.43 1.51 -1.90
CA GLY A 121 -12.24 2.82 -2.51
C GLY A 121 -10.86 2.96 -3.17
N LEU A 122 -9.83 2.44 -2.51
CA LEU A 122 -8.48 2.36 -3.07
C LEU A 122 -8.40 1.39 -4.25
N ALA A 123 -9.12 0.27 -4.23
CA ALA A 123 -9.18 -0.69 -5.33
C ALA A 123 -9.82 -0.09 -6.59
N GLU A 124 -10.86 0.73 -6.45
CA GLU A 124 -11.42 1.51 -7.57
C GLU A 124 -10.40 2.51 -8.14
N LEU A 125 -9.62 3.15 -7.27
CA LEU A 125 -8.57 4.09 -7.66
C LEU A 125 -7.42 3.39 -8.40
N GLY A 126 -6.87 2.31 -7.84
CA GLY A 126 -5.79 1.53 -8.45
C GLY A 126 -6.22 0.85 -9.75
N SER A 127 -7.52 0.55 -9.88
CA SER A 127 -8.05 0.06 -11.15
C SER A 127 -8.18 1.16 -12.21
N ALA A 128 -8.43 2.41 -11.83
CA ALA A 128 -8.51 3.52 -12.77
C ALA A 128 -7.13 4.03 -13.20
N TYR A 129 -6.13 3.93 -12.30
CA TYR A 129 -4.76 4.37 -12.54
C TYR A 129 -3.76 3.24 -12.25
N PRO A 130 -3.46 2.37 -13.23
CA PRO A 130 -2.56 1.24 -13.04
C PRO A 130 -1.07 1.67 -13.09
N THR A 131 -0.67 2.60 -12.21
CA THR A 131 0.72 3.04 -12.05
C THR A 131 1.13 3.02 -10.58
N ALA A 132 2.44 2.90 -10.30
CA ALA A 132 2.97 3.04 -8.95
C ALA A 132 2.68 4.43 -8.33
N SER A 133 2.37 5.41 -9.18
CA SER A 133 2.07 6.81 -8.84
C SER A 133 0.60 7.09 -8.56
N ALA A 134 -0.26 6.06 -8.54
CA ALA A 134 -1.71 6.22 -8.68
C ALA A 134 -2.32 7.17 -7.65
N VAL A 135 -1.87 7.14 -6.40
CA VAL A 135 -2.46 7.92 -5.29
C VAL A 135 -2.28 9.43 -5.52
N TYR A 136 -1.07 9.88 -5.83
CA TYR A 136 -0.81 11.29 -6.09
C TYR A 136 -1.20 11.70 -7.52
N LEU A 137 -1.14 10.81 -8.51
CA LEU A 137 -1.68 11.05 -9.84
C LEU A 137 -3.20 11.29 -9.83
N ALA A 138 -3.95 10.44 -9.13
CA ALA A 138 -5.38 10.62 -8.93
C ALA A 138 -5.67 11.94 -8.19
N THR A 139 -4.87 12.26 -7.18
CA THR A 139 -4.95 13.54 -6.46
C THR A 139 -4.76 14.72 -7.42
N TRP A 140 -3.77 14.67 -8.30
CA TRP A 140 -3.52 15.73 -9.27
C TRP A 140 -4.68 15.90 -10.26
N ASN A 141 -5.22 14.80 -10.77
CA ASN A 141 -6.36 14.79 -11.71
C ASN A 141 -7.65 15.30 -11.08
N TRP A 142 -7.90 14.99 -9.80
CA TRP A 142 -9.13 15.33 -9.11
C TRP A 142 -9.05 16.62 -8.28
N SER A 143 -7.88 17.26 -8.24
CA SER A 143 -7.70 18.53 -7.52
C SER A 143 -8.10 19.74 -8.37
N PRO A 144 -8.47 20.86 -7.72
CA PRO A 144 -8.64 22.13 -8.40
C PRO A 144 -7.38 22.54 -9.20
N PRO A 145 -7.51 23.06 -10.44
CA PRO A 145 -6.36 23.34 -11.32
C PRO A 145 -5.27 24.23 -10.71
N LYS A 146 -5.65 25.14 -9.79
CA LYS A 146 -4.71 26.05 -9.12
C LYS A 146 -3.88 25.38 -8.02
N LEU A 147 -4.39 24.31 -7.41
CA LEU A 147 -3.79 23.67 -6.23
C LEU A 147 -3.30 22.24 -6.53
N ARG A 148 -3.61 21.67 -7.70
CA ARG A 148 -3.29 20.27 -8.04
C ARG A 148 -1.83 19.89 -7.84
N ASN A 149 -0.88 20.75 -8.20
CA ASN A 149 0.55 20.44 -8.03
C ASN A 149 0.95 20.43 -6.55
N PHE A 150 0.41 21.38 -5.77
CA PHE A 150 0.69 21.50 -4.33
C PHE A 150 0.11 20.31 -3.55
N ILE A 151 -1.16 19.97 -3.79
CA ILE A 151 -1.84 18.87 -3.09
C ILE A 151 -1.23 17.53 -3.50
N SER A 152 -1.00 17.31 -4.80
CA SER A 152 -0.35 16.10 -5.32
C SER A 152 1.04 15.90 -4.73
N TYR A 153 1.85 16.96 -4.64
CA TYR A 153 3.17 16.88 -4.00
C TYR A 153 3.06 16.50 -2.52
N GLY A 154 2.16 17.14 -1.78
CA GLY A 154 1.92 16.83 -0.37
C GLY A 154 1.52 15.38 -0.14
N VAL A 155 0.64 14.84 -0.99
CA VAL A 155 0.21 13.43 -0.96
C VAL A 155 1.38 12.50 -1.28
N GLY A 156 2.13 12.73 -2.37
CA GLY A 156 3.27 11.89 -2.71
C GLY A 156 4.39 11.92 -1.64
N PHE A 157 4.61 13.09 -1.04
CA PHE A 157 5.58 13.27 0.05
C PHE A 157 5.17 12.51 1.32
N ILE A 158 3.92 12.67 1.78
CA ILE A 158 3.45 11.99 3.00
C ILE A 158 3.38 10.48 2.79
N ASP A 159 3.00 10.03 1.60
CA ASP A 159 2.97 8.62 1.21
C ASP A 159 4.38 8.00 1.32
N THR A 160 5.37 8.63 0.68
CA THR A 160 6.78 8.18 0.72
C THR A 160 7.33 8.17 2.15
N LEU A 161 7.04 9.21 2.93
CA LEU A 161 7.47 9.30 4.32
C LEU A 161 6.81 8.22 5.18
N SER A 162 5.53 7.95 4.96
CA SER A 162 4.75 6.97 5.72
C SER A 162 5.20 5.53 5.44
N LEU A 163 5.52 5.19 4.19
CA LEU A 163 6.10 3.91 3.82
C LEU A 163 7.48 3.70 4.43
N ALA A 164 8.33 4.74 4.42
CA ALA A 164 9.63 4.69 5.11
C ALA A 164 9.46 4.54 6.64
N ALA A 165 8.46 5.21 7.24
CA ALA A 165 8.12 5.04 8.65
C ALA A 165 7.56 3.63 8.95
N SER A 166 6.82 3.01 8.03
CA SER A 166 6.36 1.61 8.13
C SER A 166 7.55 0.66 8.17
N VAL A 167 8.49 0.79 7.23
CA VAL A 167 9.73 0.00 7.21
C VAL A 167 10.49 0.14 8.52
N CYS A 168 10.60 1.39 9.02
CA CYS A 168 11.27 1.69 10.27
C CYS A 168 10.59 0.99 11.46
N SER A 169 9.28 1.10 11.57
CA SER A 169 8.48 0.57 12.67
C SER A 169 8.50 -0.97 12.70
N ILE A 170 8.31 -1.60 11.54
CA ILE A 170 8.38 -3.07 11.38
C ILE A 170 9.76 -3.60 11.79
N THR A 171 10.82 -2.94 11.31
CA THR A 171 12.19 -3.40 11.55
C THR A 171 12.62 -3.11 12.99
N SER A 172 12.11 -2.04 13.61
CA SER A 172 12.29 -1.77 15.04
C SER A 172 11.64 -2.86 15.89
N GLY A 173 10.42 -3.29 15.55
CA GLY A 173 9.77 -4.44 16.20
C GLY A 173 10.57 -5.73 16.04
N CYS A 174 11.06 -6.01 14.82
CA CYS A 174 11.93 -7.15 14.55
C CYS A 174 13.22 -7.11 15.38
N SER A 175 13.85 -5.95 15.50
CA SER A 175 15.07 -5.75 16.30
C SER A 175 14.81 -6.02 17.78
N GLY A 176 13.70 -5.50 18.31
CA GLY A 176 13.21 -5.82 19.66
C GLY A 176 13.08 -7.32 19.87
N GLN A 177 12.36 -8.02 18.99
CA GLN A 177 12.18 -9.47 19.05
C GLN A 177 13.50 -10.25 19.08
N ILE A 178 14.49 -9.86 18.26
CA ILE A 178 15.82 -10.48 18.24
C ILE A 178 16.50 -10.31 19.60
N LEU A 179 16.45 -9.10 20.16
CA LEU A 179 17.09 -8.76 21.41
C LEU A 179 16.40 -9.43 22.61
N SER A 180 15.06 -9.52 22.61
CA SER A 180 14.32 -10.27 23.64
C SER A 180 14.68 -11.76 23.60
N CYS A 181 14.88 -12.35 22.40
CA CYS A 181 15.39 -13.72 22.30
C CYS A 181 16.78 -13.87 22.93
N VAL A 182 17.66 -12.90 22.77
CA VAL A 182 19.00 -12.92 23.41
C VAL A 182 18.88 -12.84 24.93
N GLN A 183 18.00 -11.98 25.45
CA GLN A 183 17.77 -11.83 26.89
C GLN A 183 17.21 -13.11 27.54
N LEU A 184 16.36 -13.87 26.83
CA LEU A 184 15.86 -15.17 27.30
C LEU A 184 16.99 -16.19 27.56
N TYR A 185 18.10 -16.10 26.82
CA TYR A 185 19.27 -16.95 27.03
C TYR A 185 20.34 -16.32 27.93
N LYS A 186 20.41 -14.98 27.97
CA LYS A 186 21.36 -14.21 28.79
C LYS A 186 20.60 -13.12 29.57
N PRO A 187 20.05 -13.46 30.74
CA PRO A 187 19.23 -12.54 31.53
C PRO A 187 19.95 -11.26 31.96
N ASP A 188 21.27 -11.30 32.11
CA ASP A 188 22.09 -10.15 32.51
C ASP A 188 22.36 -9.16 31.35
N PHE A 189 21.90 -9.45 30.13
CA PHE A 189 22.12 -8.58 28.99
C PHE A 189 21.15 -7.40 28.99
N VAL A 190 21.67 -6.21 29.31
CA VAL A 190 20.91 -4.96 29.24
C VAL A 190 20.87 -4.48 27.79
N VAL A 191 19.68 -4.43 27.21
CA VAL A 191 19.45 -3.89 25.87
C VAL A 191 19.54 -2.37 25.93
N THR A 192 20.53 -1.80 25.26
CA THR A 192 20.65 -0.34 25.12
C THR A 192 20.03 0.12 23.79
N ASN A 193 19.67 1.42 23.70
CA ASN A 193 19.18 2.02 22.46
C ASN A 193 20.20 1.87 21.31
N GLY A 194 21.50 1.89 21.60
CA GLY A 194 22.55 1.67 20.62
C GLY A 194 22.57 0.24 20.08
N ASN A 195 22.36 -0.76 20.94
CA ASN A 195 22.22 -2.16 20.53
C ASN A 195 20.98 -2.34 19.65
N ASN A 196 19.85 -1.74 20.05
CA ASN A 196 18.62 -1.80 19.28
C ASN A 196 18.76 -1.14 17.90
N TYR A 197 19.31 0.07 17.84
CA TYR A 197 19.56 0.73 16.55
C TYR A 197 20.58 -0.02 15.68
N GLY A 198 21.60 -0.65 16.29
CA GLY A 198 22.60 -1.44 15.57
C GLY A 198 22.00 -2.68 14.87
N VAL A 199 21.16 -3.43 15.57
CA VAL A 199 20.43 -4.58 15.00
C VAL A 199 19.43 -4.10 13.95
N TYR A 200 18.66 -3.05 14.25
CA TYR A 200 17.77 -2.38 13.30
C TYR A 200 18.49 -2.01 11.99
N ALA A 201 19.63 -1.31 12.08
CA ALA A 201 20.38 -0.87 10.91
C ALA A 201 20.92 -2.06 10.10
N ALA A 202 21.40 -3.11 10.77
CA ALA A 202 21.84 -4.34 10.11
C ALA A 202 20.69 -5.02 9.35
N CYS A 203 19.50 -5.08 9.95
CA CYS A 203 18.30 -5.63 9.31
C CYS A 203 17.89 -4.80 8.08
N ILE A 204 17.84 -3.47 8.19
CA ILE A 204 17.53 -2.56 7.07
C ILE A 204 18.51 -2.76 5.90
N VAL A 205 19.82 -2.81 6.19
CA VAL A 205 20.84 -3.03 5.14
C VAL A 205 20.70 -4.41 4.52
N ALA A 206 20.42 -5.45 5.30
CA ALA A 206 20.17 -6.79 4.78
C ALA A 206 18.93 -6.84 3.87
N MET A 207 17.84 -6.17 4.26
CA MET A 207 16.64 -6.02 3.43
C MET A 207 16.95 -5.28 2.12
N ALA A 208 17.76 -4.22 2.16
CA ALA A 208 18.18 -3.47 0.98
C ALA A 208 19.04 -4.31 0.02
N CYS A 209 19.93 -5.15 0.55
CA CYS A 209 20.73 -6.09 -0.23
C CYS A 209 19.84 -7.13 -0.94
N ILE A 210 18.86 -7.69 -0.21
CA ILE A 210 17.87 -8.60 -0.79
C ILE A 210 17.06 -7.89 -1.87
N GLY A 211 16.55 -6.69 -1.56
CA GLY A 211 15.74 -5.90 -2.48
C GLY A 211 16.48 -5.45 -3.73
N SER A 212 17.80 -5.27 -3.65
CA SER A 212 18.68 -4.93 -4.79
C SER A 212 18.96 -6.12 -5.72
N ALA A 213 18.58 -7.34 -5.34
CA ALA A 213 18.66 -8.49 -6.23
C ALA A 213 17.65 -8.39 -7.39
N SER A 214 17.77 -9.27 -8.39
CA SER A 214 16.88 -9.25 -9.55
C SER A 214 15.39 -9.33 -9.17
N SER A 215 14.53 -8.71 -9.98
CA SER A 215 13.06 -8.76 -9.79
C SER A 215 12.51 -10.18 -9.62
N GLY A 216 13.08 -11.16 -10.33
CA GLY A 216 12.70 -12.57 -10.20
C GLY A 216 13.08 -13.22 -8.88
N PHE A 217 14.21 -12.82 -8.28
CA PHE A 217 14.60 -13.29 -6.95
C PHE A 217 13.71 -12.67 -5.88
N ASN A 218 13.44 -11.37 -5.98
CA ASN A 218 12.52 -10.66 -5.08
C ASN A 218 11.13 -11.31 -5.07
N ALA A 219 10.57 -11.67 -6.24
CA ALA A 219 9.31 -12.39 -6.32
C ALA A 219 9.33 -13.74 -5.56
N LYS A 220 10.42 -14.51 -5.65
CA LYS A 220 10.56 -15.77 -4.89
C LYS A 220 10.64 -15.53 -3.39
N VAL A 221 11.37 -14.51 -2.94
CA VAL A 221 11.43 -14.11 -1.52
C VAL A 221 10.04 -13.75 -1.01
N GLN A 222 9.22 -13.08 -1.82
CA GLN A 222 7.83 -12.80 -1.48
C GLN A 222 7.00 -14.07 -1.31
N THR A 223 7.09 -15.02 -2.25
CA THR A 223 6.42 -16.31 -2.11
C THR A 223 6.85 -17.05 -0.84
N ILE A 224 8.16 -17.05 -0.52
CA ILE A 224 8.68 -17.65 0.72
C ILE A 224 8.11 -16.94 1.94
N SER A 225 8.00 -15.61 1.92
CA SER A 225 7.37 -14.82 2.97
C SER A 225 5.92 -15.21 3.19
N THR A 226 5.14 -15.34 2.12
CA THR A 226 3.72 -15.71 2.19
C THR A 226 3.55 -17.11 2.78
N ILE A 227 4.36 -18.08 2.31
CA ILE A 227 4.35 -19.46 2.81
C ILE A 227 4.79 -19.51 4.28
N SER A 228 5.83 -18.78 4.66
CA SER A 228 6.33 -18.73 6.04
C SER A 228 5.26 -18.18 6.97
N ASN A 229 4.66 -17.04 6.65
CA ASN A 229 3.57 -16.46 7.44
C ASN A 229 2.36 -17.39 7.53
N GLY A 230 1.95 -18.03 6.42
CA GLY A 230 0.87 -19.02 6.43
C GLY A 230 1.18 -20.24 7.31
N PHE A 231 2.40 -20.77 7.23
CA PHE A 231 2.86 -21.87 8.07
C PHE A 231 2.86 -21.51 9.56
N LEU A 232 3.34 -20.32 9.91
CA LEU A 232 3.34 -19.81 11.29
C LEU A 232 1.92 -19.73 11.87
N LEU A 233 0.95 -19.27 11.08
CA LEU A 233 -0.45 -19.24 11.51
C LEU A 233 -0.99 -20.64 11.79
N ILE A 234 -0.79 -21.58 10.87
CA ILE A 234 -1.22 -22.98 11.04
C ILE A 234 -0.54 -23.59 12.27
N LEU A 235 0.76 -23.35 12.44
CA LEU A 235 1.52 -23.83 13.59
C LEU A 235 0.90 -23.34 14.90
N VAL A 236 0.59 -22.05 15.03
CA VAL A 236 -0.02 -21.51 16.25
C VAL A 236 -1.45 -21.99 16.45
N PHE A 237 -2.26 -22.10 15.40
CA PHE A 237 -3.62 -22.65 15.50
C PHE A 237 -3.67 -24.09 16.02
N ILE A 238 -2.61 -24.87 15.80
CA ILE A 238 -2.52 -26.26 16.29
C ILE A 238 -1.80 -26.30 17.65
N ALA A 239 -0.62 -25.69 17.73
CA ALA A 239 0.26 -25.80 18.88
C ALA A 239 -0.36 -25.16 20.13
N LEU A 240 -0.94 -23.95 20.00
CA LEU A 240 -1.42 -23.20 21.16
C LEU A 240 -2.59 -23.90 21.87
N PRO A 241 -3.67 -24.34 21.18
CA PRO A 241 -4.72 -25.11 21.84
C PRO A 241 -4.25 -26.45 22.38
N ALA A 242 -3.41 -27.17 21.62
CA ALA A 242 -2.87 -28.46 22.06
C ALA A 242 -2.02 -28.34 23.34
N GLY A 243 -1.18 -27.31 23.42
CA GLY A 243 -0.37 -27.02 24.60
C GLY A 243 -1.21 -26.61 25.81
N THR A 244 -2.21 -25.74 25.58
CA THR A 244 -3.15 -25.30 26.63
C THR A 244 -3.89 -26.49 27.25
N HIS A 245 -4.40 -27.39 26.40
CA HIS A 245 -5.04 -28.63 26.86
C HIS A 245 -4.04 -29.55 27.58
N HIS A 246 -2.82 -29.74 27.05
CA HIS A 246 -1.82 -30.60 27.67
C HIS A 246 -1.37 -30.12 29.06
N LYS A 247 -1.32 -28.81 29.29
CA LYS A 247 -1.02 -28.22 30.59
C LYS A 247 -2.22 -28.15 31.55
N GLY A 248 -3.40 -28.61 31.13
CA GLY A 248 -4.61 -28.62 31.96
C GLY A 248 -5.21 -27.23 32.21
N ILE A 249 -4.88 -26.24 31.38
CA ILE A 249 -5.47 -24.89 31.46
C ILE A 249 -6.85 -24.95 30.81
N ALA A 250 -7.90 -24.51 31.51
CA ALA A 250 -9.24 -24.44 30.95
C ALA A 250 -9.32 -23.37 29.86
N PHE A 251 -9.97 -23.69 28.74
CA PHE A 251 -10.24 -22.72 27.70
C PHE A 251 -11.26 -21.69 28.18
N ASN A 252 -11.04 -20.42 27.86
CA ASN A 252 -11.99 -19.36 28.17
C ASN A 252 -13.29 -19.56 27.38
N GLY A 253 -14.43 -19.36 28.05
CA GLY A 253 -15.74 -19.52 27.44
C GLY A 253 -16.09 -18.39 26.46
N GLY A 254 -17.06 -18.64 25.58
CA GLY A 254 -17.50 -17.63 24.61
C GLY A 254 -18.08 -16.36 25.25
N LYS A 255 -18.69 -16.49 26.44
CA LYS A 255 -19.22 -15.33 27.18
C LYS A 255 -18.10 -14.43 27.68
N GLU A 256 -16.98 -15.01 28.09
CA GLU A 256 -15.79 -14.30 28.54
C GLU A 256 -15.10 -13.64 27.34
N ILE A 257 -14.89 -14.39 26.25
CA ILE A 257 -14.22 -13.88 25.05
C ILE A 257 -14.99 -12.73 24.41
N PHE A 258 -16.31 -12.88 24.22
CA PHE A 258 -17.12 -11.90 23.47
C PHE A 258 -17.88 -10.91 24.35
N GLY A 259 -18.09 -11.22 25.63
CA GLY A 259 -18.91 -10.44 26.55
C GLY A 259 -18.14 -9.71 27.64
N ASN A 260 -16.88 -10.10 27.93
CA ASN A 260 -16.10 -9.43 28.97
C ASN A 260 -15.39 -8.20 28.40
N VAL A 261 -15.91 -7.01 28.74
CA VAL A 261 -15.22 -5.74 28.49
C VAL A 261 -14.53 -5.33 29.78
N GLU A 262 -13.21 -5.36 29.78
CA GLU A 262 -12.38 -4.94 30.90
C GLU A 262 -11.69 -3.64 30.56
N ASN A 263 -11.11 -2.99 31.56
CA ASN A 263 -10.41 -1.73 31.36
C ASN A 263 -9.13 -1.71 32.17
N PHE A 264 -8.00 -1.85 31.49
CA PHE A 264 -6.66 -1.76 32.06
C PHE A 264 -5.97 -0.43 31.75
N SER A 265 -6.69 0.50 31.10
CA SER A 265 -6.27 1.88 30.91
C SER A 265 -6.91 2.80 31.96
N ASN A 266 -6.29 3.95 32.20
CA ASN A 266 -6.84 5.04 33.01
C ASN A 266 -7.85 5.93 32.25
N TRP A 267 -8.15 5.61 30.98
CA TRP A 267 -9.29 6.16 30.25
C TRP A 267 -10.63 5.57 30.72
N PRO A 268 -11.78 6.27 30.55
CA PRO A 268 -13.09 5.67 30.76
C PRO A 268 -13.29 4.44 29.87
N LYS A 269 -13.93 3.39 30.40
CA LYS A 269 -14.08 2.07 29.75
C LYS A 269 -14.52 2.13 28.28
N GLY A 270 -15.55 2.91 27.96
CA GLY A 270 -16.02 3.04 26.58
C GLY A 270 -15.02 3.76 25.66
N TRP A 271 -14.29 4.74 26.19
CA TRP A 271 -13.26 5.46 25.45
C TRP A 271 -12.03 4.59 25.20
N ASN A 272 -11.57 3.85 26.22
CA ASN A 272 -10.48 2.90 26.07
C ASN A 272 -10.78 1.87 24.98
N TRP A 273 -12.02 1.36 24.95
CA TRP A 273 -12.45 0.42 23.91
C TRP A 273 -12.33 1.04 22.51
N ILE A 274 -12.84 2.26 22.30
CA ILE A 274 -12.75 2.94 21.01
C ILE A 274 -11.29 3.22 20.62
N LEU A 275 -10.48 3.68 21.57
CA LEU A 275 -9.09 4.08 21.35
C LEU A 275 -8.19 2.90 20.98
N ASN A 276 -8.36 1.77 21.67
CA ASN A 276 -7.40 0.67 21.65
C ASN A 276 -7.89 -0.61 20.97
N ALA A 277 -9.20 -0.88 20.91
CA ALA A 277 -9.72 -2.12 20.34
C ALA A 277 -9.50 -2.19 18.81
N PHE A 278 -9.48 -1.05 18.11
CA PHE A 278 -9.29 -0.99 16.66
C PHE A 278 -7.82 -1.05 16.23
N GLN A 279 -6.89 -0.71 17.11
CA GLN A 279 -5.48 -0.51 16.76
C GLN A 279 -4.82 -1.76 16.15
N PRO A 280 -5.04 -2.99 16.67
CA PRO A 280 -4.38 -4.15 16.07
C PRO A 280 -4.80 -4.40 14.63
N ALA A 281 -6.08 -4.18 14.29
CA ALA A 281 -6.54 -4.33 12.92
C ALA A 281 -6.01 -3.21 12.02
N VAL A 282 -5.98 -1.97 12.51
CA VAL A 282 -5.48 -0.80 11.77
C VAL A 282 -3.99 -0.92 11.46
N TRP A 283 -3.21 -1.43 12.40
CA TRP A 283 -1.80 -1.72 12.20
C TRP A 283 -1.59 -2.94 11.29
N THR A 284 -2.24 -4.06 11.61
CA THR A 284 -1.96 -5.35 10.94
C THR A 284 -2.49 -5.38 9.52
N ILE A 285 -3.69 -4.82 9.28
CA ILE A 285 -4.28 -4.69 7.94
C ILE A 285 -3.90 -3.33 7.35
N GLY A 286 -2.61 -2.99 7.46
CA GLY A 286 -1.97 -1.86 6.81
C GLY A 286 -1.31 -2.27 5.49
N ALA A 287 -0.77 -1.28 4.76
CA ALA A 287 0.07 -1.48 3.58
C ALA A 287 -0.53 -2.36 2.46
N PHE A 288 -1.86 -2.46 2.37
CA PHE A 288 -2.57 -3.12 1.27
C PHE A 288 -2.44 -2.33 -0.06
N ASP A 289 -2.14 -1.03 0.01
CA ASP A 289 -1.76 -0.17 -1.12
C ASP A 289 -0.45 -0.60 -1.80
N SER A 290 0.34 -1.48 -1.17
CA SER A 290 1.47 -2.18 -1.80
C SER A 290 1.13 -2.79 -3.17
N CYS A 291 -0.11 -3.28 -3.35
CA CYS A 291 -0.58 -3.78 -4.64
C CYS A 291 -0.60 -2.70 -5.73
N ILE A 292 -0.83 -1.43 -5.39
CA ILE A 292 -0.79 -0.29 -6.32
C ILE A 292 0.65 0.04 -6.68
N HIS A 293 1.55 0.12 -5.70
CA HIS A 293 2.96 0.42 -5.98
C HIS A 293 3.64 -0.64 -6.86
N MET A 294 3.08 -1.85 -6.93
CA MET A 294 3.56 -2.96 -7.76
C MET A 294 2.69 -3.24 -8.98
N THR A 295 1.69 -2.40 -9.26
CA THR A 295 0.75 -2.64 -10.35
C THR A 295 1.43 -2.57 -11.73
N GLU A 296 2.48 -1.77 -11.92
CA GLU A 296 3.23 -1.71 -13.19
C GLU A 296 3.93 -3.04 -13.52
N GLU A 297 4.24 -3.84 -12.49
CA GLU A 297 4.82 -5.17 -12.62
C GLU A 297 3.74 -6.27 -12.73
N ALA A 298 2.46 -5.92 -12.78
CA ALA A 298 1.35 -6.86 -12.79
C ALA A 298 0.92 -7.29 -14.20
N ARG A 299 0.42 -8.52 -14.32
CA ARG A 299 -0.07 -9.12 -15.57
C ARG A 299 -1.56 -8.87 -15.71
N PHE A 300 -1.91 -8.12 -16.74
CA PHE A 300 -3.29 -7.77 -17.05
C PHE A 300 -3.85 -8.67 -18.13
N THR A 301 -5.14 -8.99 -18.02
CA THR A 301 -5.91 -9.61 -19.09
C THR A 301 -7.10 -8.72 -19.39
N PRO A 302 -7.35 -8.36 -20.67
CA PRO A 302 -8.52 -7.58 -21.04
C PRO A 302 -9.80 -8.23 -20.50
N ARG A 303 -10.69 -7.40 -19.98
CA ARG A 303 -11.93 -7.85 -19.35
C ARG A 303 -12.74 -8.70 -20.31
N LYS A 304 -13.21 -9.87 -19.86
CA LYS A 304 -14.14 -10.68 -20.66
C LYS A 304 -15.54 -10.06 -20.64
N PRO A 305 -16.12 -9.66 -21.79
CA PRO A 305 -17.48 -9.14 -21.82
C PRO A 305 -18.47 -10.20 -21.31
N GLY A 306 -19.35 -9.81 -20.38
CA GLY A 306 -20.38 -10.67 -19.81
C GLY A 306 -20.04 -11.35 -18.47
N ARG A 307 -18.79 -11.27 -17.98
CA ARG A 307 -18.50 -11.70 -16.60
C ARG A 307 -18.83 -10.59 -15.59
N PRO A 308 -19.50 -10.94 -14.47
CA PRO A 308 -19.63 -10.04 -13.33
C PRO A 308 -18.27 -9.50 -12.94
N LEU A 309 -18.22 -8.22 -12.58
CA LEU A 309 -16.96 -7.54 -12.28
C LEU A 309 -16.15 -8.26 -11.20
N LEU A 310 -16.83 -8.86 -10.22
CA LEU A 310 -16.24 -9.61 -9.12
C LEU A 310 -15.63 -10.97 -9.54
N LEU A 311 -15.83 -11.41 -10.79
CA LEU A 311 -15.41 -12.72 -11.30
C LEU A 311 -14.29 -12.65 -12.36
N ASP A 312 -13.67 -11.48 -12.55
CA ASP A 312 -12.53 -11.31 -13.46
C ASP A 312 -11.32 -10.66 -12.77
N PRO A 313 -10.63 -11.38 -11.86
CA PRO A 313 -9.50 -10.85 -11.11
C PRO A 313 -8.30 -10.46 -11.98
N ALA A 314 -8.21 -11.01 -13.20
CA ALA A 314 -7.14 -10.71 -14.13
C ALA A 314 -7.32 -9.34 -14.83
N ALA A 315 -8.53 -8.79 -14.83
CA ALA A 315 -8.83 -7.47 -15.39
C ALA A 315 -8.39 -6.31 -14.48
N SER A 316 -8.28 -6.55 -13.16
CA SER A 316 -7.72 -5.58 -12.22
C SER A 316 -6.99 -6.27 -11.05
N PRO A 317 -5.80 -6.85 -11.31
CA PRO A 317 -5.02 -7.60 -10.33
C PRO A 317 -4.78 -6.86 -9.01
N ALA A 318 -4.47 -5.55 -9.07
CA ALA A 318 -4.24 -4.73 -7.89
C ALA A 318 -5.52 -4.57 -7.04
N ALA A 319 -6.66 -4.28 -7.66
CA ALA A 319 -7.94 -4.15 -6.96
C ALA A 319 -8.32 -5.43 -6.21
N PHE A 320 -8.18 -6.58 -6.88
CA PHE A 320 -8.44 -7.88 -6.26
C PHE A 320 -7.41 -8.23 -5.19
N GLY A 321 -6.13 -7.94 -5.41
CA GLY A 321 -5.07 -8.11 -4.39
C GLY A 321 -5.39 -7.35 -3.11
N ILE A 322 -5.83 -6.09 -3.20
CA ILE A 322 -6.25 -5.27 -2.05
C ILE A 322 -7.43 -5.90 -1.32
N ILE A 323 -8.53 -6.16 -2.03
CA ILE A 323 -9.77 -6.62 -1.39
C ILE A 323 -9.58 -8.01 -0.77
N THR A 324 -8.95 -8.94 -1.50
CA THR A 324 -8.74 -10.31 -1.01
C THR A 324 -7.76 -10.35 0.16
N SER A 325 -6.69 -9.54 0.14
CA SER A 325 -5.76 -9.46 1.27
C SER A 325 -6.46 -8.95 2.52
N ILE A 326 -7.25 -7.87 2.42
CA ILE A 326 -8.02 -7.32 3.55
C ILE A 326 -9.02 -8.35 4.10
N VAL A 327 -9.80 -9.00 3.24
CA VAL A 327 -10.82 -9.98 3.68
C VAL A 327 -10.18 -11.20 4.33
N VAL A 328 -9.14 -11.78 3.71
CA VAL A 328 -8.46 -12.97 4.25
C VAL A 328 -7.75 -12.63 5.56
N CYS A 329 -7.03 -11.50 5.61
CA CYS A 329 -6.36 -11.03 6.83
C CYS A 329 -7.36 -10.73 7.95
N GLY A 330 -8.46 -10.05 7.63
CA GLY A 330 -9.54 -9.75 8.58
C GLY A 330 -10.16 -11.00 9.18
N LEU A 331 -10.46 -12.02 8.38
CA LEU A 331 -11.00 -13.30 8.86
C LEU A 331 -9.98 -14.10 9.67
N LEU A 332 -8.78 -14.31 9.12
CA LEU A 332 -7.74 -15.11 9.79
C LEU A 332 -7.27 -14.45 11.08
N GLY A 333 -7.16 -13.13 11.12
CA GLY A 333 -6.79 -12.38 12.32
C GLY A 333 -7.86 -12.47 13.40
N PHE A 334 -9.14 -12.40 13.03
CA PHE A 334 -10.23 -12.61 13.97
C PHE A 334 -10.19 -14.01 14.59
N LEU A 335 -9.97 -15.05 13.78
CA LEU A 335 -9.79 -16.42 14.26
C LEU A 335 -8.55 -16.55 15.16
N MET A 336 -7.44 -15.90 14.80
CA MET A 336 -6.22 -15.90 15.61
C MET A 336 -6.44 -15.25 16.98
N LEU A 337 -7.14 -14.12 17.02
CA LEU A 337 -7.47 -13.44 18.28
C LEU A 337 -8.43 -14.25 19.15
N ILE A 338 -9.39 -14.95 18.55
CA ILE A 338 -10.22 -15.94 19.28
C ILE A 338 -9.35 -17.06 19.85
N CYS A 339 -8.41 -17.59 19.07
CA CYS A 339 -7.49 -18.64 19.52
C CYS A 339 -6.64 -18.17 20.71
N LEU A 340 -6.05 -16.96 20.62
CA LEU A 340 -5.30 -16.34 21.70
C LEU A 340 -6.18 -16.14 22.94
N CYS A 341 -7.36 -15.53 22.79
CA CYS A 341 -8.29 -15.29 23.90
C CYS A 341 -8.80 -16.57 24.54
N ALA A 342 -8.99 -17.65 23.78
CA ALA A 342 -9.38 -18.94 24.31
C ALA A 342 -8.26 -19.60 25.13
N CYS A 343 -7.00 -19.38 24.75
CA CYS A 343 -5.85 -20.11 25.30
C CYS A 343 -5.02 -19.33 26.34
N MET A 344 -5.27 -18.03 26.50
CA MET A 344 -4.43 -17.15 27.33
C MET A 344 -4.55 -17.38 28.84
N GLY A 345 -5.58 -18.10 29.30
CA GLY A 345 -5.93 -18.24 30.71
C GLY A 345 -6.89 -17.14 31.20
N PRO A 346 -7.39 -17.22 32.44
CA PRO A 346 -8.48 -16.36 32.90
C PRO A 346 -8.03 -14.95 33.31
N SER A 347 -6.75 -14.74 33.67
CA SER A 347 -6.25 -13.44 34.13
C SER A 347 -5.70 -12.62 32.97
N VAL A 348 -6.50 -11.67 32.47
CA VAL A 348 -6.02 -10.67 31.51
C VAL A 348 -4.96 -9.75 32.12
N ALA A 349 -5.04 -9.50 33.43
CA ALA A 349 -4.09 -8.66 34.16
C ALA A 349 -2.66 -9.22 34.11
N ASP A 350 -2.48 -10.55 34.17
CA ASP A 350 -1.17 -11.20 34.16
C ASP A 350 -0.47 -11.04 32.80
N ILE A 351 -1.28 -10.96 31.73
CA ILE A 351 -0.80 -10.78 30.36
C ILE A 351 -0.50 -9.30 30.10
N TYR A 352 -1.38 -8.42 30.55
CA TYR A 352 -1.22 -6.97 30.37
C TYR A 352 -0.02 -6.41 31.14
N ASN A 353 0.22 -6.90 32.37
CA ASN A 353 1.34 -6.49 33.20
C ASN A 353 2.56 -7.42 33.08
N SER A 354 2.65 -8.19 32.00
CA SER A 354 3.77 -9.11 31.78
C SER A 354 5.09 -8.34 31.67
N SER A 355 6.17 -8.96 32.14
CA SER A 355 7.54 -8.43 32.00
C SER A 355 8.14 -8.67 30.61
N TYR A 356 7.44 -9.39 29.72
CA TYR A 356 7.87 -9.56 28.33
C TYR A 356 7.45 -8.35 27.49
N ASP A 357 8.29 -7.95 26.54
CA ASP A 357 8.00 -6.83 25.64
C ASP A 357 6.73 -7.05 24.80
N GLU A 358 6.37 -8.31 24.52
CA GLU A 358 5.14 -8.69 23.83
C GLU A 358 4.21 -9.52 24.71
N ALA A 359 2.97 -9.04 24.86
CA ALA A 359 1.92 -9.70 25.63
C ALA A 359 1.64 -11.16 25.19
N ILE A 360 1.78 -11.45 23.89
CA ILE A 360 1.58 -12.80 23.35
C ILE A 360 2.66 -13.79 23.79
N THR A 361 3.87 -13.31 24.15
CA THR A 361 4.94 -14.17 24.65
C THR A 361 4.53 -14.80 25.98
N GLN A 362 3.85 -14.07 26.86
CA GLN A 362 3.32 -14.61 28.10
C GLN A 362 2.31 -15.74 27.86
N ILE A 363 1.45 -15.59 26.85
CA ILE A 363 0.45 -16.61 26.47
C ILE A 363 1.17 -17.89 26.03
N PHE A 364 2.19 -17.77 25.16
CA PHE A 364 2.97 -18.92 24.72
C PHE A 364 3.75 -19.57 25.88
N MET A 365 4.32 -18.77 26.79
CA MET A 365 5.00 -19.31 27.98
C MET A 365 4.04 -20.13 28.85
N ASN A 366 2.84 -19.58 29.10
CA ASN A 366 1.80 -20.21 29.89
C ASN A 366 1.37 -21.53 29.26
N SER A 367 1.06 -21.56 27.95
CA SER A 367 0.49 -22.75 27.30
C SER A 367 1.53 -23.76 26.77
N LEU A 368 2.70 -23.31 26.32
CA LEU A 368 3.68 -24.15 25.59
C LEU A 368 4.99 -24.34 26.34
N GLY A 369 5.32 -23.42 27.25
CA GLY A 369 6.60 -23.40 27.96
C GLY A 369 7.75 -22.82 27.13
N GLN A 370 8.92 -22.71 27.75
CA GLN A 370 10.04 -21.91 27.22
C GLN A 370 10.53 -22.36 25.84
N LYS A 371 10.76 -23.67 25.64
CA LYS A 371 11.36 -24.20 24.39
C LYS A 371 10.51 -23.88 23.16
N TRP A 372 9.21 -24.14 23.24
CA TRP A 372 8.27 -23.87 22.15
C TRP A 372 8.01 -22.37 21.96
N THR A 373 7.98 -21.61 23.05
CA THR A 373 7.84 -20.14 22.97
C THR A 373 9.00 -19.52 22.21
N VAL A 374 10.25 -19.89 22.54
CA VAL A 374 11.43 -19.40 21.81
C VAL A 374 11.39 -19.79 20.33
N ALA A 375 10.96 -21.03 20.01
CA ALA A 375 10.84 -21.48 18.63
C ALA A 375 9.82 -20.65 17.83
N ILE A 376 8.64 -20.40 18.40
CA ILE A 376 7.59 -19.58 17.76
C ILE A 376 8.06 -18.13 17.64
N MET A 377 8.65 -17.54 18.68
CA MET A 377 9.15 -16.17 18.65
C MET A 377 10.28 -15.99 17.62
N SER A 378 11.18 -16.97 17.50
CA SER A 378 12.24 -16.95 16.48
C SER A 378 11.67 -16.98 15.06
N PHE A 379 10.60 -17.76 14.86
CA PHE A 379 9.92 -17.81 13.57
C PHE A 379 9.08 -16.54 13.30
N MET A 380 8.51 -15.93 14.34
CA MET A 380 7.86 -14.61 14.26
C MET A 380 8.87 -13.54 13.85
N CYS A 381 10.06 -13.53 14.44
CA CYS A 381 11.14 -12.63 14.06
C CYS A 381 11.54 -12.80 12.58
N TRP A 382 11.66 -14.04 12.11
CA TRP A 382 11.87 -14.32 10.68
C TRP A 382 10.74 -13.77 9.81
N GLY A 383 9.49 -13.93 10.25
CA GLY A 383 8.32 -13.33 9.62
C GLY A 383 8.39 -11.80 9.55
N SER A 384 8.73 -11.13 10.66
CA SER A 384 8.92 -9.68 10.75
C SER A 384 10.01 -9.17 9.81
N PHE A 385 11.12 -9.91 9.69
CA PHE A 385 12.21 -9.56 8.77
C PHE A 385 11.74 -9.63 7.30
N LEU A 386 11.05 -10.70 6.92
CA LEU A 386 10.51 -10.83 5.57
C LEU A 386 9.43 -9.78 5.28
N MET A 387 8.59 -9.47 6.27
CA MET A 387 7.60 -8.40 6.22
C MET A 387 8.27 -7.03 5.94
N GLY A 388 9.34 -6.71 6.67
CA GLY A 388 10.13 -5.50 6.44
C GLY A 388 10.77 -5.46 5.05
N ALA A 389 11.30 -6.59 4.56
CA ALA A 389 11.86 -6.68 3.22
C ALA A 389 10.80 -6.39 2.13
N SER A 390 9.57 -6.89 2.31
CA SER A 390 8.44 -6.61 1.42
C SER A 390 8.02 -5.14 1.45
N CYS A 391 7.96 -4.54 2.64
CA CYS A 391 7.64 -3.12 2.79
C CYS A 391 8.74 -2.22 2.18
N MET A 392 10.02 -2.60 2.31
CA MET A 392 11.15 -1.90 1.70
C MET A 392 11.07 -1.92 0.16
N LEU A 393 10.65 -3.04 -0.42
CA LEU A 393 10.40 -3.15 -1.85
C LEU A 393 9.30 -2.19 -2.32
N ALA A 394 8.18 -2.09 -1.60
CA ALA A 394 7.11 -1.12 -1.92
C ALA A 394 7.60 0.33 -1.78
N THR A 395 8.30 0.64 -0.69
CA THR A 395 8.89 1.97 -0.41
C THR A 395 9.83 2.41 -1.53
N CYS A 396 10.69 1.50 -2.01
CA CYS A 396 11.61 1.76 -3.12
C CYS A 396 10.87 2.15 -4.41
N ARG A 397 9.75 1.49 -4.72
CA ARG A 397 8.95 1.78 -5.92
C ARG A 397 8.25 3.14 -5.82
N GLN A 398 7.73 3.47 -4.64
CA GLN A 398 7.17 4.80 -4.39
C GLN A 398 8.25 5.89 -4.49
N PHE A 399 9.42 5.66 -3.89
CA PHE A 399 10.54 6.58 -3.94
C PHE A 399 11.03 6.78 -5.38
N TYR A 400 11.11 5.70 -6.17
CA TYR A 400 11.42 5.74 -7.59
C TYR A 400 10.40 6.56 -8.38
N ALA A 401 9.10 6.35 -8.16
CA ALA A 401 8.03 7.08 -8.82
C ALA A 401 8.11 8.59 -8.51
N MET A 402 8.31 8.94 -7.25
CA MET A 402 8.55 10.33 -6.83
C MET A 402 9.83 10.91 -7.45
N ALA A 403 10.89 10.12 -7.60
CA ALA A 403 12.11 10.58 -8.26
C ALA A 403 11.88 10.88 -9.74
N ARG A 404 11.18 9.98 -10.44
CA ARG A 404 10.83 10.09 -11.86
C ARG A 404 10.04 11.37 -12.15
N ASP A 405 9.10 11.70 -11.28
CA ASP A 405 8.21 12.85 -11.46
C ASP A 405 8.77 14.16 -10.89
N TYR A 406 10.09 14.21 -10.61
CA TYR A 406 10.75 15.35 -9.96
C TYR A 406 10.12 15.76 -8.62
N GLY A 407 9.59 14.78 -7.88
CA GLY A 407 8.99 14.92 -6.56
C GLY A 407 10.01 14.88 -5.40
N ILE A 408 11.26 14.51 -5.63
CA ILE A 408 12.30 14.49 -4.59
C ILE A 408 13.18 15.75 -4.60
N PRO A 409 13.77 16.14 -3.45
CA PRO A 409 14.49 17.40 -3.35
C PRO A 409 15.60 17.51 -4.38
N THR A 410 15.60 18.60 -5.16
CA THR A 410 16.54 18.88 -6.27
C THR A 410 16.39 18.00 -7.52
N LYS A 411 16.56 18.65 -8.68
CA LYS A 411 16.55 18.02 -9.99
C LYS A 411 17.63 16.93 -10.13
N PHE A 412 18.84 17.20 -9.62
CA PHE A 412 19.96 16.25 -9.69
C PHE A 412 19.66 14.93 -8.96
N LEU A 413 19.11 15.00 -7.75
CA LEU A 413 18.74 13.78 -7.02
C LEU A 413 17.61 13.04 -7.74
N SER A 414 16.62 13.76 -8.27
CA SER A 414 15.53 13.19 -9.08
C SER A 414 16.09 12.37 -10.25
N GLU A 415 16.99 12.94 -11.05
CA GLU A 415 17.64 12.26 -12.18
C GLU A 415 18.57 11.13 -11.73
N TYR A 416 19.20 11.24 -10.57
CA TYR A 416 20.08 10.20 -10.05
C TYR A 416 19.29 8.95 -9.60
N PHE A 417 18.17 9.13 -8.91
CA PHE A 417 17.36 8.05 -8.34
C PHE A 417 16.32 7.48 -9.31
N ALA A 418 15.88 8.24 -10.31
CA ALA A 418 14.96 7.81 -11.36
C ALA A 418 15.66 6.93 -12.44
N VAL A 419 16.38 5.90 -12.02
CA VAL A 419 17.07 4.97 -12.92
C VAL A 419 16.75 3.53 -12.53
N VAL A 420 16.23 2.76 -13.50
CA VAL A 420 16.04 1.31 -13.39
C VAL A 420 17.25 0.59 -14.02
N ASP A 421 17.82 -0.39 -13.30
CA ASP A 421 18.91 -1.20 -13.85
C ASP A 421 18.37 -2.18 -14.91
N SER A 422 18.99 -2.19 -16.10
CA SER A 422 18.52 -2.99 -17.23
C SER A 422 18.74 -4.49 -17.10
N LYS A 423 19.66 -4.94 -16.23
CA LYS A 423 19.92 -6.37 -16.00
C LYS A 423 19.03 -6.90 -14.87
N LEU A 424 18.96 -6.15 -13.77
CA LEU A 424 18.24 -6.54 -12.57
C LEU A 424 16.74 -6.22 -12.65
N HIS A 425 16.35 -5.25 -13.49
CA HIS A 425 14.99 -4.71 -13.62
C HIS A 425 14.45 -4.19 -12.29
N VAL A 426 15.31 -3.52 -11.52
CA VAL A 426 15.00 -2.94 -10.20
C VAL A 426 15.69 -1.57 -10.09
N PRO A 427 15.05 -0.55 -9.51
CA PRO A 427 15.69 0.75 -9.26
C PRO A 427 16.62 0.68 -8.04
N VAL A 428 17.81 0.11 -8.22
CA VAL A 428 18.79 -0.11 -7.13
C VAL A 428 19.16 1.19 -6.43
N ARG A 429 19.28 2.30 -7.16
CA ARG A 429 19.59 3.61 -6.54
C ARG A 429 18.47 4.07 -5.61
N ALA A 430 17.21 3.95 -6.04
CA ALA A 430 16.06 4.29 -5.21
C ALA A 430 15.94 3.37 -3.97
N MET A 431 16.37 2.10 -4.09
CA MET A 431 16.44 1.16 -2.95
C MET A 431 17.36 1.68 -1.85
N TRP A 432 18.57 2.11 -2.22
CA TRP A 432 19.52 2.69 -1.26
C TRP A 432 19.11 4.08 -0.78
N GLY A 433 18.41 4.87 -1.59
CA GLY A 433 17.78 6.13 -1.16
C GLY A 433 16.71 5.89 -0.08
N SER A 434 15.84 4.91 -0.29
CA SER A 434 14.81 4.50 0.69
C SER A 434 15.43 3.91 1.96
N THR A 435 16.54 3.19 1.81
CA THR A 435 17.35 2.67 2.93
C THR A 435 17.92 3.81 3.76
N ALA A 436 18.55 4.80 3.12
CA ALA A 436 19.10 5.97 3.81
C ALA A 436 18.00 6.77 4.54
N LEU A 437 16.83 6.94 3.91
CA LEU A 437 15.68 7.58 4.54
C LEU A 437 15.18 6.80 5.75
N SER A 438 15.05 5.47 5.64
CA SER A 438 14.61 4.60 6.74
C SER A 438 15.62 4.59 7.90
N LEU A 439 16.93 4.59 7.62
CA LEU A 439 17.97 4.71 8.64
C LEU A 439 17.90 6.06 9.36
N ALA A 440 17.71 7.16 8.60
CA ALA A 440 17.58 8.50 9.16
C ALA A 440 16.34 8.64 10.05
N LEU A 441 15.20 8.06 9.66
CA LEU A 441 14.00 8.01 10.50
C LEU A 441 14.22 7.14 11.74
N GLY A 442 14.96 6.04 11.62
CA GLY A 442 15.32 5.16 12.74
C GLY A 442 16.17 5.85 13.81
N CYS A 443 16.88 6.93 13.49
CA CYS A 443 17.57 7.74 14.51
C CYS A 443 16.63 8.31 15.58
N MET A 444 15.32 8.38 15.31
CA MET A 444 14.32 8.75 16.31
C MET A 444 14.27 7.79 17.50
N MET A 445 14.76 6.55 17.35
CA MET A 445 14.87 5.57 18.45
C MET A 445 15.80 6.06 19.58
N PHE A 446 16.75 6.95 19.29
CA PHE A 446 17.57 7.57 20.33
C PHE A 446 16.81 8.60 21.18
N GLY A 447 15.64 9.05 20.72
CA GLY A 447 14.76 9.99 21.43
C GLY A 447 13.90 9.36 22.54
N GLY A 448 14.07 8.07 22.82
CA GLY A 448 13.32 7.31 23.83
C GLY A 448 12.09 6.60 23.28
N ASP A 449 11.42 5.83 24.13
CA ASP A 449 10.32 4.92 23.73
C ASP A 449 9.12 5.67 23.13
N ALA A 450 8.81 6.85 23.65
CA ALA A 450 7.77 7.73 23.11
C ALA A 450 8.03 8.10 21.63
N CYS A 451 9.28 8.40 21.29
CA CYS A 451 9.67 8.75 19.92
C CYS A 451 9.64 7.53 19.00
N SER A 452 10.01 6.35 19.51
CA SER A 452 9.92 5.09 18.78
C SER A 452 8.47 4.70 18.50
N ALA A 453 7.58 4.79 19.50
CA ALA A 453 6.14 4.53 19.35
C ALA A 453 5.47 5.52 18.37
N ALA A 454 5.95 6.76 18.33
CA ALA A 454 5.48 7.76 17.37
C ALA A 454 5.76 7.37 15.91
N LEU A 455 6.76 6.52 15.62
CA LEU A 455 7.01 6.02 14.26
C LEU A 455 5.86 5.12 13.76
N PHE A 456 5.35 4.24 14.63
CA PHE A 456 4.21 3.36 14.32
C PHE A 456 2.95 4.18 14.04
N SER A 457 2.71 5.19 14.89
CA SER A 457 1.57 6.09 14.73
C SER A 457 1.72 6.97 13.49
N LEU A 458 2.94 7.43 13.19
CA LEU A 458 3.24 8.23 12.00
C LEU A 458 2.99 7.47 10.71
N SER A 459 3.35 6.18 10.65
CA SER A 459 3.13 5.39 9.45
C SER A 459 1.64 5.22 9.16
N ILE A 460 0.82 4.84 10.16
CA ILE A 460 -0.63 4.73 10.00
C ILE A 460 -1.24 6.07 9.55
N CYS A 461 -0.95 7.15 10.30
CA CYS A 461 -1.52 8.47 10.01
C CYS A 461 -1.12 8.96 8.61
N GLY A 462 0.14 8.77 8.23
CA GLY A 462 0.65 9.20 6.94
C GLY A 462 0.02 8.45 5.77
N MET A 463 -0.10 7.12 5.87
CA MET A 463 -0.73 6.29 4.84
C MET A 463 -2.22 6.64 4.68
N TYR A 464 -2.94 6.79 5.80
CA TYR A 464 -4.35 7.15 5.75
C TYR A 464 -4.54 8.57 5.21
N MET A 465 -3.64 9.50 5.53
CA MET A 465 -3.67 10.85 4.94
C MET A 465 -3.42 10.82 3.44
N ALA A 466 -2.48 9.99 2.96
CA ALA A 466 -2.20 9.86 1.53
C ALA A 466 -3.41 9.34 0.75
N ILE A 467 -4.15 8.37 1.30
CA ILE A 467 -5.28 7.71 0.65
C ILE A 467 -6.59 8.53 0.78
N VAL A 468 -6.82 9.16 1.93
CA VAL A 468 -8.08 9.89 2.18
C VAL A 468 -8.24 11.11 1.27
N VAL A 469 -7.14 11.78 0.92
CA VAL A 469 -7.16 12.99 0.08
C VAL A 469 -7.73 12.73 -1.32
N PRO A 470 -7.19 11.81 -2.14
CA PRO A 470 -7.77 11.51 -3.44
C PRO A 470 -9.18 10.94 -3.34
N MET A 471 -9.48 10.09 -2.35
CA MET A 471 -10.84 9.57 -2.14
C MET A 471 -11.85 10.70 -1.85
N PHE A 472 -11.47 11.67 -1.01
CA PHE A 472 -12.31 12.82 -0.70
C PHE A 472 -12.48 13.75 -1.90
N LEU A 473 -11.41 14.03 -2.65
CA LEU A 473 -11.46 14.86 -3.85
C LEU A 473 -12.35 14.24 -4.94
N ARG A 474 -12.30 12.92 -5.10
CA ARG A 474 -13.18 12.17 -6.00
C ARG A 474 -14.66 12.37 -5.66
N LEU A 475 -15.01 12.30 -4.38
CA LEU A 475 -16.39 12.42 -3.92
C LEU A 475 -16.94 13.86 -3.97
N THR A 476 -16.05 14.84 -3.91
CA THR A 476 -16.41 16.26 -3.80
C THR A 476 -16.20 17.01 -5.13
N TYR A 477 -14.95 17.22 -5.53
CA TYR A 477 -14.60 18.06 -6.67
C TYR A 477 -14.74 17.30 -8.01
N ALA A 478 -14.17 16.11 -8.11
CA ALA A 478 -14.14 15.34 -9.35
C ALA A 478 -15.35 14.42 -9.56
N ARG A 479 -16.44 14.64 -8.81
CA ARG A 479 -17.64 13.77 -8.83
C ARG A 479 -18.22 13.56 -10.23
N LYS A 480 -18.12 14.57 -11.10
CA LYS A 480 -18.64 14.54 -12.47
C LYS A 480 -17.60 14.17 -13.52
N ASP A 481 -16.32 14.33 -13.19
CA ASP A 481 -15.20 14.14 -14.11
C ASP A 481 -14.49 12.77 -13.88
N PHE A 482 -14.93 12.02 -12.86
CA PHE A 482 -14.41 10.69 -12.57
C PHE A 482 -14.79 9.68 -13.67
N VAL A 483 -13.78 9.07 -14.26
CA VAL A 483 -13.95 7.95 -15.19
C VAL A 483 -13.59 6.66 -14.45
N PRO A 484 -14.51 5.68 -14.40
CA PRO A 484 -14.28 4.42 -13.71
C PRO A 484 -13.28 3.53 -14.48
N GLY A 485 -12.36 2.91 -13.75
CA GLY A 485 -11.55 1.82 -14.28
C GLY A 485 -12.32 0.50 -14.42
N PRO A 486 -11.65 -0.59 -14.84
CA PRO A 486 -12.28 -1.91 -14.96
C PRO A 486 -13.06 -2.33 -13.71
N PHE A 487 -12.50 -2.09 -12.51
CA PHE A 487 -13.16 -2.30 -11.22
C PHE A 487 -13.88 -1.04 -10.72
N TYR A 488 -15.22 -1.10 -10.70
CA TYR A 488 -16.10 -0.05 -10.21
C TYR A 488 -17.42 -0.63 -9.67
N LEU A 489 -17.84 -0.22 -8.46
CA LEU A 489 -19.06 -0.71 -7.80
C LEU A 489 -20.34 -0.01 -8.26
N GLY A 490 -20.26 0.86 -9.27
CA GLY A 490 -21.41 1.57 -9.81
C GLY A 490 -21.74 2.84 -9.03
N ASN A 491 -22.60 3.67 -9.62
CA ASN A 491 -22.87 5.04 -9.16
C ASN A 491 -23.58 5.14 -7.79
N PHE A 492 -24.18 4.05 -7.31
CA PHE A 492 -24.88 4.03 -6.03
C PHE A 492 -23.97 3.55 -4.88
N TRP A 493 -23.39 2.35 -5.02
CA TRP A 493 -22.57 1.74 -3.97
C TRP A 493 -21.20 2.39 -3.82
N SER A 494 -20.60 2.82 -4.93
CA SER A 494 -19.26 3.41 -4.89
C SER A 494 -19.21 4.66 -4.00
N PRO A 495 -20.05 5.69 -4.15
CA PRO A 495 -20.00 6.85 -3.27
C PRO A 495 -20.24 6.53 -1.80
N ILE A 496 -21.16 5.62 -1.48
CA ILE A 496 -21.48 5.24 -0.10
C ILE A 496 -20.28 4.60 0.58
N ILE A 497 -19.66 3.62 -0.07
CA ILE A 497 -18.52 2.88 0.47
C ILE A 497 -17.31 3.79 0.62
N ASN A 498 -17.05 4.64 -0.38
CA ASN A 498 -15.94 5.60 -0.30
C ASN A 498 -16.15 6.63 0.82
N TRP A 499 -17.37 7.11 1.07
CA TRP A 499 -17.66 8.00 2.20
C TRP A 499 -17.41 7.31 3.56
N ILE A 500 -17.84 6.06 3.71
CA ILE A 500 -17.56 5.27 4.91
C ILE A 500 -16.05 5.14 5.12
N GLY A 501 -15.31 4.79 4.06
CA GLY A 501 -13.85 4.70 4.10
C GLY A 501 -13.16 6.02 4.43
N VAL A 502 -13.63 7.15 3.90
CA VAL A 502 -13.09 8.48 4.21
C VAL A 502 -13.33 8.84 5.68
N LEU A 503 -14.56 8.64 6.17
CA LEU A 503 -14.90 8.95 7.56
C LEU A 503 -14.10 8.09 8.54
N PHE A 504 -13.93 6.80 8.25
CA PHE A 504 -13.12 5.90 9.08
C PHE A 504 -11.65 6.31 9.09
N GLN A 505 -11.06 6.68 7.94
CA GLN A 505 -9.69 7.17 7.88
C GLN A 505 -9.49 8.44 8.72
N ILE A 506 -10.36 9.44 8.56
CA ILE A 506 -10.29 10.69 9.35
C ILE A 506 -10.42 10.38 10.83
N PHE A 507 -11.36 9.52 11.20
CA PHE A 507 -11.56 9.08 12.57
C PHE A 507 -10.31 8.40 13.13
N MET A 508 -9.71 7.45 12.41
CA MET A 508 -8.51 6.75 12.87
C MET A 508 -7.27 7.64 12.93
N ILE A 509 -7.10 8.60 12.02
CA ILE A 509 -6.00 9.58 12.10
C ILE A 509 -6.06 10.34 13.43
N VAL A 510 -7.27 10.76 13.87
CA VAL A 510 -7.45 11.42 15.17
C VAL A 510 -7.15 10.44 16.31
N ILE A 511 -7.73 9.24 16.28
CA ILE A 511 -7.59 8.24 17.35
C ILE A 511 -6.13 7.82 17.56
N VAL A 512 -5.36 7.61 16.48
CA VAL A 512 -3.95 7.20 16.55
C VAL A 512 -3.06 8.32 17.11
N CYS A 513 -3.46 9.59 16.96
CA CYS A 513 -2.73 10.70 17.58
C CYS A 513 -2.99 10.83 19.09
N ILE A 514 -3.99 10.14 19.64
CA ILE A 514 -4.33 10.22 21.06
C ILE A 514 -3.43 9.25 21.86
N PRO A 515 -2.84 9.70 22.98
CA PRO A 515 -2.04 8.85 23.86
C PRO A 515 -2.84 7.69 24.48
N LEU A 516 -2.16 6.57 24.70
CA LEU A 516 -2.74 5.34 25.28
C LEU A 516 -3.25 5.53 26.72
N VAL A 517 -2.71 6.53 27.42
CA VAL A 517 -3.06 6.89 28.79
C VAL A 517 -3.63 8.31 28.86
N ASN A 518 -4.57 8.49 29.79
CA ASN A 518 -5.15 9.77 30.14
C ASN A 518 -4.17 10.59 30.99
N ASN A 519 -3.86 11.81 30.59
CA ASN A 519 -2.80 12.67 31.17
C ASN A 519 -1.38 12.07 31.06
N PRO A 520 -0.86 11.88 29.84
CA PRO A 520 0.48 11.34 29.65
C PRO A 520 1.54 12.30 30.17
N ASP A 521 2.63 11.74 30.69
CA ASP A 521 3.85 12.50 30.90
C ASP A 521 4.68 12.65 29.59
N LYS A 522 5.90 13.17 29.69
CA LYS A 522 6.77 13.35 28.51
C LYS A 522 7.21 12.04 27.85
N THR A 523 7.19 10.92 28.59
CA THR A 523 7.62 9.60 28.13
C THR A 523 6.45 8.75 27.63
N GLU A 524 5.22 9.10 28.00
CA GLU A 524 3.99 8.42 27.56
C GLU A 524 3.26 9.15 26.43
N MET A 525 3.65 10.40 26.14
CA MET A 525 3.00 11.21 25.11
C MET A 525 3.21 10.64 23.71
N ASN A 526 2.14 10.58 22.92
CA ASN A 526 2.24 10.27 21.51
C ASN A 526 2.63 11.53 20.72
N TYR A 527 3.91 11.65 20.35
CA TYR A 527 4.44 12.81 19.65
C TYR A 527 4.06 12.88 18.16
N THR A 528 3.37 11.88 17.61
CA THR A 528 2.93 11.88 16.20
C THR A 528 2.08 13.10 15.85
N VAL A 529 1.29 13.62 16.80
CA VAL A 529 0.48 14.83 16.60
C VAL A 529 1.30 16.07 16.24
N VAL A 530 2.58 16.11 16.62
CA VAL A 530 3.51 17.19 16.26
C VAL A 530 4.41 16.76 15.10
N ILE A 531 4.96 15.56 15.17
CA ILE A 531 5.97 15.06 14.22
C ILE A 531 5.38 14.91 12.82
N GLY A 532 4.19 14.31 12.70
CA GLY A 532 3.54 14.08 11.39
C GLY A 532 3.22 15.38 10.66
N PRO A 533 2.41 16.29 11.25
CA PRO A 533 2.14 17.60 10.67
C PRO A 533 3.41 18.43 10.48
N GLY A 534 4.39 18.32 11.38
CA GLY A 534 5.68 19.00 11.26
C GLY A 534 6.44 18.61 9.99
N PHE A 535 6.59 17.31 9.73
CA PHE A 535 7.22 16.84 8.49
C PHE A 535 6.44 17.23 7.25
N LEU A 536 5.10 17.12 7.27
CA LEU A 536 4.26 17.55 6.15
C LEU A 536 4.45 19.05 5.87
N LEU A 537 4.41 19.89 6.90
CA LEU A 537 4.63 21.34 6.79
C LEU A 537 6.01 21.66 6.23
N LEU A 538 7.07 20.98 6.71
CA LEU A 538 8.42 21.15 6.16
C LEU A 538 8.49 20.76 4.68
N GLY A 539 7.84 19.67 4.28
CA GLY A 539 7.71 19.26 2.89
C GLY A 539 6.98 20.31 2.04
N LEU A 540 5.85 20.83 2.53
CA LEU A 540 5.07 21.86 1.82
C LEU A 540 5.78 23.23 1.76
N ILE A 541 6.56 23.58 2.79
CA ILE A 541 7.43 24.76 2.78
C ILE A 541 8.55 24.56 1.75
N HIS A 542 9.21 23.41 1.74
CA HIS A 542 10.22 23.08 0.73
C HIS A 542 9.65 23.17 -0.68
N TYR A 543 8.41 22.70 -0.87
CA TYR A 543 7.70 22.85 -2.13
C TYR A 543 7.50 24.31 -2.52
N SER A 544 6.94 25.09 -1.61
CA SER A 544 6.59 26.49 -1.85
C SER A 544 7.83 27.36 -2.12
N LEU A 545 8.96 27.06 -1.49
CA LEU A 545 10.21 27.83 -1.66
C LEU A 545 11.03 27.39 -2.87
N TYR A 546 11.08 26.09 -3.16
CA TYR A 546 12.01 25.53 -4.14
C TYR A 546 11.36 24.57 -5.13
N GLN A 547 10.64 23.54 -4.65
CA GLN A 547 10.22 22.44 -5.52
C GLN A 547 9.14 22.82 -6.53
N HIS A 548 8.33 23.86 -6.30
CA HIS A 548 7.34 24.36 -7.26
C HIS A 548 7.94 24.74 -8.63
N LYS A 549 9.26 24.97 -8.69
CA LYS A 549 10.01 25.26 -9.93
C LYS A 549 10.28 24.02 -10.77
N PHE A 550 10.18 22.83 -10.19
CA PHE A 550 10.54 21.56 -10.84
C PHE A 550 9.35 20.60 -10.89
N TYR A 551 8.58 20.49 -9.81
CA TYR A 551 7.42 19.62 -9.73
C TYR A 551 6.18 20.31 -10.28
N HIS A 552 5.74 19.85 -11.45
CA HIS A 552 4.54 20.33 -12.14
C HIS A 552 3.41 19.28 -12.18
N GLY A 553 3.50 18.28 -11.32
CA GLY A 553 2.64 17.09 -11.34
C GLY A 553 3.35 15.90 -11.97
N PRO A 554 2.68 14.74 -12.00
CA PRO A 554 3.20 13.53 -12.61
C PRO A 554 3.58 13.77 -14.08
N CYS A 555 4.74 13.26 -14.51
CA CYS A 555 5.31 13.54 -15.82
C CYS A 555 5.25 12.31 -16.72
N SER A 556 4.86 12.51 -17.99
CA SER A 556 4.97 11.49 -19.02
C SER A 556 6.45 11.14 -19.26
N ASN A 557 6.74 9.86 -19.38
CA ASN A 557 8.04 9.29 -19.73
C ASN A 557 8.14 8.90 -21.22
N LEU A 558 7.07 9.05 -22.00
CA LEU A 558 7.10 8.83 -23.44
C LEU A 558 7.82 9.99 -24.15
N THR A 559 8.61 9.68 -25.17
CA THR A 559 9.13 10.72 -26.06
C THR A 559 8.01 11.25 -26.97
N ASP A 560 8.19 12.48 -27.47
CA ASP A 560 7.27 13.15 -28.39
C ASP A 560 6.93 12.30 -29.63
N GLU A 561 7.90 11.54 -30.13
CA GLU A 561 7.77 10.61 -31.26
C GLU A 561 6.98 9.35 -30.86
N GLU A 562 7.30 8.73 -29.72
CA GLU A 562 6.61 7.55 -29.19
C GLU A 562 5.13 7.86 -28.89
N TYR A 563 4.85 9.04 -28.34
CA TYR A 563 3.49 9.50 -28.06
C TYR A 563 2.70 9.79 -29.35
N ALA A 564 3.34 10.38 -30.36
CA ALA A 564 2.71 10.63 -31.65
C ALA A 564 2.36 9.33 -32.38
N GLU A 565 3.23 8.32 -32.36
CA GLU A 565 2.95 6.99 -32.91
C GLU A 565 1.76 6.33 -32.22
N LEU A 566 1.71 6.37 -30.89
CA LEU A 566 0.58 5.83 -30.10
C LEU A 566 -0.76 6.48 -30.44
N MET A 567 -0.79 7.82 -30.56
CA MET A 567 -2.01 8.55 -30.92
C MET A 567 -2.45 8.32 -32.37
N ILE A 568 -1.52 8.03 -33.27
CA ILE A 568 -1.83 7.69 -34.66
C ILE A 568 -2.48 6.30 -34.71
N ASP A 569 -1.91 5.31 -34.02
CA ASP A 569 -2.45 3.95 -33.98
C ASP A 569 -3.84 3.90 -33.30
N GLU A 570 -4.06 4.64 -32.21
CA GLU A 570 -5.38 4.73 -31.56
C GLU A 570 -6.44 5.37 -32.47
N ASN A 571 -6.09 6.45 -33.19
CA ASN A 571 -7.02 7.08 -34.12
C ASN A 571 -7.39 6.13 -35.27
N ILE A 572 -6.43 5.34 -35.75
CA ILE A 572 -6.66 4.32 -36.78
C ILE A 572 -7.58 3.21 -36.25
N ASP A 573 -7.33 2.70 -35.04
CA ASP A 573 -8.16 1.66 -34.43
C ASP A 573 -9.58 2.16 -34.10
N ALA A 574 -9.71 3.40 -33.63
CA ALA A 574 -11.01 4.05 -33.42
C ALA A 574 -11.79 4.16 -34.73
N ILE A 575 -11.15 4.61 -35.82
CA ILE A 575 -11.77 4.70 -37.16
C ILE A 575 -12.17 3.31 -37.69
N ILE A 576 -11.32 2.30 -37.52
CA ILE A 576 -11.62 0.92 -37.94
C ILE A 576 -12.76 0.32 -37.11
N SER A 577 -12.86 0.68 -35.82
CA SER A 577 -13.93 0.22 -34.94
C SER A 577 -15.28 0.86 -35.28
N SER A 578 -15.31 2.16 -35.60
CA SER A 578 -16.52 2.86 -36.05
C SER A 578 -16.99 2.34 -37.42
N ASP A 579 -16.07 2.05 -38.34
CA ASP A 579 -16.39 1.47 -39.65
C ASP A 579 -17.00 0.06 -39.54
N LYS A 580 -16.64 -0.69 -38.49
CA LYS A 580 -17.22 -2.01 -38.20
C LYS A 580 -18.61 -1.93 -37.57
N ILE A 581 -18.89 -0.86 -36.81
CA ILE A 581 -20.21 -0.60 -36.21
C ILE A 581 -21.19 -0.16 -37.31
N ASP A 582 -20.78 0.76 -38.19
CA ASP A 582 -21.59 1.24 -39.33
C ASP A 582 -21.89 0.12 -40.35
N LYS A 583 -20.99 -0.85 -40.51
CA LYS A 583 -21.22 -2.04 -41.36
C LYS A 583 -22.15 -3.08 -40.71
N LYS A 584 -22.31 -3.06 -39.38
CA LYS A 584 -23.25 -3.92 -38.66
C LYS A 584 -24.67 -3.36 -38.60
N GLU A 585 -24.84 -2.03 -38.63
CA GLU A 585 -26.16 -1.40 -38.70
C GLU A 585 -26.73 -1.34 -40.13
N LYS A 586 -25.89 -1.60 -41.16
CA LYS A 586 -26.29 -1.72 -42.57
C LYS A 586 -26.52 -3.16 -43.07
N LYS A 587 -26.59 -4.13 -42.17
CA LYS A 587 -27.04 -5.51 -42.45
C LYS A 587 -28.20 -5.85 -41.53
#